data_AF-A0A7X9JCF7-F1
#
_entry.id   AF-A0A7X9JCF7-F1
#
_cell.length_a   1.000
_cell.length_b   1.000
_cell.length_c   1.000
_cell.angle_alpha   90.00
_cell.angle_beta   90.00
_cell.angle_gamma   90.00
#
_symmetry.space_group_name_H-M   'P 1'
#
loop_
_entity.id
_entity.type
_entity.pdbx_description
1 polymer ?
#
loop_
_entity_poly.entity_id
_entity_poly.type
_entity_poly.pdbx_seq_one_letter_code
_entity_poly.pdbx_strand_id
1 'polypeptide(L)'
;MMKPKFSKWISWSERDKLSGIKYPGIYALAVSEKDLSNTQYTLIEEIKYFGMTNSGGGLKSRLKQFDNTIIGKSGHGGAERFLYKYKKHRNFAPKLFVSVCPVVCDVKSNNPKDLLIMGEIAWLE
;
A
#
# COMPACT_ATOMS: atom_id res chain seq x y z
N MET A 1 17.92 -9.88 -6.67
CA MET A 1 17.00 -8.85 -6.16
C MET A 1 15.72 -8.90 -6.96
N MET A 2 14.59 -9.00 -6.27
CA MET A 2 13.26 -9.04 -6.86
C MET A 2 12.96 -7.76 -7.66
N LYS A 3 12.32 -7.91 -8.83
CA LYS A 3 11.76 -6.76 -9.57
C LYS A 3 10.32 -6.53 -9.09
N PRO A 4 9.97 -5.33 -8.59
CA PRO A 4 8.63 -5.08 -8.10
C PRO A 4 7.63 -5.13 -9.26
N LYS A 5 6.54 -5.86 -9.05
CA LYS A 5 5.42 -5.96 -10.01
C LYS A 5 4.16 -5.39 -9.38
N PHE A 6 4.02 -4.08 -9.52
CA PHE A 6 2.84 -3.35 -9.09
C PHE A 6 1.60 -3.70 -9.94
N SER A 7 0.44 -3.72 -9.29
CA SER A 7 -0.86 -3.83 -9.94
C SER A 7 -1.16 -2.60 -10.78
N LYS A 8 -2.23 -2.66 -11.56
CA LYS A 8 -2.87 -1.42 -12.03
C LYS A 8 -3.27 -0.56 -10.84
N TRP A 9 -3.34 0.75 -11.08
CA TRP A 9 -3.94 1.68 -10.12
C TRP A 9 -5.42 1.36 -9.95
N ILE A 10 -5.92 1.47 -8.73
CA ILE A 10 -7.34 1.38 -8.42
C ILE A 10 -7.72 2.50 -7.46
N SER A 11 -8.98 2.98 -7.55
CA SER A 11 -9.54 3.88 -6.54
C SER A 11 -9.40 3.28 -5.14
N TRP A 12 -9.07 4.11 -4.15
CA TRP A 12 -8.96 3.71 -2.75
C TRP A 12 -10.22 3.06 -2.20
N SER A 13 -11.40 3.48 -2.67
CA SER A 13 -12.69 2.90 -2.27
C SER A 13 -12.81 1.43 -2.69
N GLU A 14 -12.05 1.00 -3.69
CA GLU A 14 -12.12 -0.31 -4.32
C GLU A 14 -10.93 -1.21 -3.94
N ARG A 15 -10.06 -0.75 -3.02
CA ARG A 15 -8.82 -1.43 -2.60
C ARG A 15 -9.01 -2.89 -2.16
N ASP A 16 -10.17 -3.24 -1.62
CA ASP A 16 -10.48 -4.61 -1.17
C ASP A 16 -10.67 -5.58 -2.34
N LYS A 17 -10.80 -5.09 -3.58
CA LYS A 17 -10.88 -5.89 -4.81
C LYS A 17 -9.51 -6.28 -5.38
N LEU A 18 -8.42 -5.73 -4.85
CA LEU A 18 -7.07 -6.02 -5.32
C LEU A 18 -6.70 -7.49 -5.10
N SER A 19 -6.15 -8.13 -6.15
CA SER A 19 -5.66 -9.50 -6.07
C SER A 19 -4.40 -9.61 -5.21
N GLY A 20 -4.30 -10.68 -4.42
CA GLY A 20 -3.06 -11.00 -3.69
C GLY A 20 -2.85 -10.22 -2.39
N ILE A 21 -3.77 -9.33 -1.99
CA ILE A 21 -3.63 -8.52 -0.76
C ILE A 21 -3.59 -9.32 0.56
N LYS A 22 -3.89 -10.62 0.51
CA LYS A 22 -3.68 -11.53 1.66
C LYS A 22 -2.19 -11.76 1.98
N TYR A 23 -1.31 -11.50 1.02
CA TYR A 23 0.14 -11.64 1.16
C TYR A 23 0.79 -10.33 1.65
N PRO A 24 1.99 -10.40 2.24
CA PRO A 24 2.81 -9.22 2.49
C PRO A 24 3.25 -8.56 1.18
N GLY A 25 3.90 -7.39 1.27
CA GLY A 25 4.40 -6.69 0.09
C GLY A 25 4.44 -5.18 0.28
N ILE A 26 4.52 -4.47 -0.84
CA ILE A 26 4.64 -3.00 -0.91
C ILE A 26 3.39 -2.43 -1.57
N TYR A 27 3.02 -1.20 -1.23
CA TYR A 27 1.98 -0.44 -1.89
C TYR A 27 2.41 1.01 -2.11
N ALA A 28 1.94 1.58 -3.22
CA ALA A 28 2.10 2.98 -3.55
C ALA A 28 0.74 3.67 -3.45
N LEU A 29 0.72 4.89 -2.91
CA LEU A 29 -0.45 5.76 -2.91
C LEU A 29 -0.20 6.96 -3.78
N ALA A 30 -1.16 7.24 -4.66
CA ALA A 30 -1.19 8.45 -5.46
C ALA A 30 -2.39 9.31 -5.10
N VAL A 31 -2.20 10.63 -5.11
CA VAL A 31 -3.27 11.62 -4.96
C VAL A 31 -3.36 12.40 -6.27
N SER A 32 -4.46 12.22 -7.00
CA SER A 32 -4.64 12.84 -8.32
C SER A 32 -6.04 13.42 -8.50
N GLU A 33 -6.13 14.53 -9.22
CA GLU A 33 -7.40 15.09 -9.71
C GLU A 33 -7.94 14.31 -10.92
N LYS A 34 -7.07 13.56 -11.62
CA LYS A 34 -7.44 12.69 -12.74
C LYS A 34 -7.65 11.28 -12.22
N ASP A 35 -8.61 10.56 -12.80
CA ASP A 35 -8.81 9.15 -12.48
C ASP A 35 -7.65 8.32 -13.00
N LEU A 36 -6.95 7.65 -12.09
CA LEU A 36 -5.86 6.73 -12.41
C LEU A 36 -6.35 5.28 -12.56
N SER A 37 -7.60 4.98 -12.22
CA SER A 37 -8.12 3.60 -12.14
C SER A 37 -7.90 2.83 -13.44
N ASN A 38 -7.52 1.55 -13.30
CA ASN A 38 -7.24 0.62 -14.40
C ASN A 38 -6.06 0.97 -15.32
N THR A 39 -5.32 2.05 -15.03
CA THR A 39 -4.06 2.36 -15.71
C THR A 39 -2.91 1.54 -15.14
N GLN A 40 -1.93 1.23 -15.98
CA GLN A 40 -0.74 0.49 -15.54
C GLN A 40 0.08 1.34 -14.57
N TYR A 41 0.60 0.73 -13.50
CA TYR A 41 1.52 1.42 -12.61
C TYR A 41 2.75 1.92 -13.38
N THR A 42 3.06 3.19 -13.17
CA THR A 42 4.29 3.87 -13.58
C THR A 42 4.70 4.81 -12.45
N LEU A 43 5.97 5.19 -12.40
CA LEU A 43 6.43 6.20 -11.46
C LEU A 43 5.93 7.56 -11.93
N ILE A 44 4.99 8.16 -11.19
CA ILE A 44 4.33 9.42 -11.51
C ILE A 44 4.48 10.40 -10.34
N GLU A 45 4.41 11.71 -10.62
CA GLU A 45 4.56 12.77 -9.61
C GLU A 45 3.43 12.76 -8.57
N GLU A 46 2.27 12.22 -8.94
CA GLU A 46 1.12 12.05 -8.07
C GLU A 46 1.33 11.01 -6.98
N ILE A 47 2.41 10.22 -7.02
CA ILE A 47 2.76 9.30 -5.93
C ILE A 47 3.25 10.11 -4.73
N LYS A 48 2.65 9.87 -3.56
CA LYS A 48 2.90 10.65 -2.34
C LYS A 48 3.32 9.81 -1.15
N TYR A 49 3.20 8.49 -1.27
CA TYR A 49 3.53 7.56 -0.20
C TYR A 49 3.83 6.18 -0.75
N PHE A 50 4.89 5.57 -0.25
CA PHE A 50 5.11 4.13 -0.32
C PHE A 50 4.98 3.57 1.09
N GLY A 51 4.43 2.37 1.19
CA GLY A 51 4.33 1.63 2.43
C GLY A 51 4.56 0.14 2.19
N MET A 52 5.06 -0.56 3.19
CA MET A 52 5.19 -2.02 3.13
C MET A 52 4.55 -2.74 4.32
N THR A 53 4.42 -4.05 4.21
CA THR A 53 4.11 -4.92 5.35
C THR A 53 4.71 -6.31 5.15
N ASN A 54 5.32 -6.84 6.20
CA ASN A 54 5.78 -8.23 6.33
C ASN A 54 4.95 -9.00 7.38
N SER A 55 3.75 -8.51 7.74
CA SER A 55 2.92 -9.12 8.79
C SER A 55 1.94 -10.16 8.25
N GLY A 56 1.46 -11.04 9.15
CA GLY A 56 0.46 -12.09 8.85
C GLY A 56 -0.89 -11.59 8.32
N GLY A 57 -1.22 -10.32 8.56
CA GLY A 57 -2.43 -9.70 8.00
C GLY A 57 -2.31 -9.26 6.54
N GLY A 58 -1.09 -9.32 5.98
CA GLY A 58 -0.79 -8.92 4.61
C GLY A 58 -1.11 -7.45 4.31
N LEU A 59 -1.07 -7.11 3.03
CA LEU A 59 -1.45 -5.80 2.50
C LEU A 59 -2.89 -5.43 2.91
N LYS A 60 -3.82 -6.39 2.97
CA LYS A 60 -5.21 -6.14 3.36
C LYS A 60 -5.32 -5.49 4.73
N SER A 61 -4.67 -6.06 5.74
CA SER A 61 -4.68 -5.49 7.10
C SER A 61 -4.00 -4.12 7.13
N ARG A 62 -2.88 -3.97 6.41
CA ARG A 62 -2.14 -2.71 6.35
C ARG A 62 -2.95 -1.58 5.69
N LEU A 63 -3.59 -1.85 4.56
CA LEU A 63 -4.48 -0.89 3.88
C LEU A 63 -5.70 -0.55 4.74
N LYS A 64 -6.25 -1.51 5.49
CA LYS A 64 -7.32 -1.25 6.46
C LYS A 64 -6.87 -0.36 7.62
N GLN A 65 -5.65 -0.55 8.14
CA GLN A 65 -5.09 0.33 9.17
C GLN A 65 -4.94 1.75 8.64
N PHE A 66 -4.47 1.90 7.41
CA PHE A 66 -4.37 3.20 6.75
C PHE A 66 -5.76 3.86 6.61
N ASP A 67 -6.76 3.11 6.13
CA ASP A 67 -8.13 3.59 5.97
C ASP A 67 -8.78 3.98 7.30
N ASN A 68 -8.55 3.20 8.36
CA ASN A 68 -8.95 3.54 9.72
C ASN A 68 -8.41 4.92 10.13
N THR A 69 -7.18 5.26 9.74
CA THR A 69 -6.61 6.58 10.01
C THR A 69 -7.23 7.68 9.15
N ILE A 70 -7.58 7.40 7.89
CA ILE A 70 -8.34 8.34 7.05
C ILE A 70 -9.67 8.73 7.72
N ILE A 71 -10.37 7.77 8.32
CA ILE A 71 -11.65 8.00 9.02
C ILE A 71 -11.50 8.49 10.47
N GLY A 72 -10.29 8.85 10.90
CA GLY A 72 -10.03 9.51 12.19
C GLY A 72 -9.61 8.61 13.34
N LYS A 73 -9.33 7.31 13.12
CA LYS A 73 -8.73 6.44 14.14
C LYS A 73 -7.21 6.62 14.19
N SER A 74 -6.59 6.44 15.35
CA SER A 74 -5.13 6.46 15.49
C SER A 74 -4.52 5.06 15.32
N GLY A 75 -3.19 5.01 15.25
CA GLY A 75 -2.44 3.74 15.35
C GLY A 75 -1.72 3.28 14.08
N HIS A 76 -1.71 4.11 13.02
CA HIS A 76 -0.88 3.90 11.84
C HIS A 76 -0.05 5.16 11.56
N GLY A 77 1.14 5.25 12.17
CA GLY A 77 1.98 6.46 12.13
C GLY A 77 2.35 6.93 10.72
N GLY A 78 2.52 6.01 9.76
CA GLY A 78 2.73 6.35 8.35
C GLY A 78 1.53 7.08 7.73
N ALA A 79 0.31 6.66 8.08
CA ALA A 79 -0.91 7.31 7.61
C ALA A 79 -1.10 8.66 8.30
N GLU A 80 -0.81 8.76 9.60
CA GLU A 80 -0.89 10.03 10.34
C GLU A 80 0.04 11.10 9.73
N ARG A 81 1.27 10.72 9.38
CA ARG A 81 2.23 11.60 8.69
C ARG A 81 1.79 11.94 7.27
N PHE A 82 1.27 10.97 6.53
CA PHE A 82 0.70 11.21 5.21
C PHE A 82 -0.43 12.24 5.31
N LEU A 83 -1.40 12.00 6.19
CA LEU A 83 -2.58 12.85 6.38
C LEU A 83 -2.24 14.23 6.93
N TYR A 84 -1.15 14.40 7.67
CA TYR A 84 -0.69 15.72 8.11
C TYR A 84 -0.58 16.71 6.95
N LYS A 85 -0.10 16.27 5.78
CA LYS A 85 -0.01 17.09 4.57
C LYS A 85 -1.38 17.39 3.94
N TYR A 86 -2.39 16.58 4.24
CA TYR A 86 -3.74 16.65 3.68
C TYR A 86 -4.80 17.12 4.69
N LYS A 87 -4.43 17.53 5.91
CA LYS A 87 -5.36 17.98 6.97
C LYS A 87 -6.31 19.12 6.54
N LYS A 88 -5.96 19.88 5.50
CA LYS A 88 -6.81 20.95 4.92
C LYS A 88 -7.77 20.44 3.83
N HIS A 89 -7.60 19.21 3.33
CA HIS A 89 -8.38 18.62 2.24
C HIS A 89 -9.35 17.58 2.79
N ARG A 90 -10.52 18.00 3.28
CA ARG A 90 -11.55 17.07 3.80
C ARG A 90 -12.09 16.07 2.75
N ASN A 91 -11.77 16.25 1.47
CA ASN A 91 -12.28 15.46 0.33
C ASN A 91 -11.19 14.77 -0.50
N PHE A 92 -10.07 14.34 0.10
CA PHE A 92 -8.99 13.68 -0.68
C PHE A 92 -9.23 12.18 -0.93
N ALA A 93 -10.11 11.50 -0.17
CA ALA A 93 -10.35 10.07 -0.34
C ALA A 93 -10.84 9.67 -1.75
N PRO A 94 -11.73 10.44 -2.43
CA PRO A 94 -12.07 10.20 -3.84
C PRO A 94 -10.93 10.41 -4.83
N LYS A 95 -9.87 11.10 -4.41
CA LYS A 95 -8.67 11.42 -5.21
C LYS A 95 -7.51 10.48 -4.91
N LEU A 96 -7.73 9.51 -4.01
CA LEU A 96 -6.72 8.58 -3.56
C LEU A 96 -6.78 7.31 -4.39
N PHE A 97 -5.62 6.92 -4.92
CA PHE A 97 -5.43 5.71 -5.70
C PHE A 97 -4.35 4.86 -5.05
N VAL A 98 -4.47 3.54 -5.20
CA VAL A 98 -3.50 2.59 -4.66
C VAL A 98 -3.09 1.60 -5.74
N SER A 99 -1.81 1.24 -5.71
CA SER A 99 -1.26 0.11 -6.46
C SER A 99 -0.45 -0.76 -5.50
N VAL A 100 -0.55 -2.08 -5.63
CA VAL A 100 0.11 -3.04 -4.73
C VAL A 100 1.09 -3.93 -5.48
N CYS A 101 2.16 -4.31 -4.81
CA CYS A 101 3.12 -5.34 -5.22
C CYS A 101 3.12 -6.44 -4.16
N PRO A 102 2.17 -7.41 -4.24
CA PRO A 102 2.14 -8.54 -3.31
C PRO A 102 3.33 -9.47 -3.52
N VAL A 103 3.91 -9.95 -2.43
CA VAL A 103 5.01 -10.91 -2.42
C VAL A 103 4.57 -12.14 -1.64
N VAL A 104 4.53 -13.29 -2.32
CA VAL A 104 4.14 -14.55 -1.68
C VAL A 104 5.27 -14.99 -0.74
N CYS A 105 4.97 -15.03 0.56
CA CYS A 105 5.91 -15.36 1.61
C CYS A 105 5.15 -15.96 2.79
N ASP A 106 5.72 -16.97 3.45
CA ASP A 106 5.22 -17.41 4.75
C ASP A 106 5.87 -16.56 5.85
N VAL A 107 5.14 -15.55 6.31
CA VAL A 107 5.62 -14.61 7.33
C VAL A 107 5.67 -15.18 8.74
N LYS A 108 5.19 -16.41 8.96
CA LYS A 108 5.28 -17.12 10.24
C LYS A 108 6.46 -18.10 10.28
N SER A 109 7.06 -18.36 9.12
CA SER A 109 8.18 -19.28 8.97
C SER A 109 9.48 -18.62 9.41
N ASN A 110 10.30 -19.37 10.15
CA ASN A 110 11.68 -19.00 10.48
C ASN A 110 12.69 -19.61 9.50
N ASN A 111 12.24 -20.22 8.40
CA ASN A 111 13.17 -20.75 7.40
C ASN A 111 13.97 -19.59 6.77
N PRO A 112 15.29 -19.74 6.55
CA PRO A 112 16.12 -18.68 6.01
C PRO A 112 15.59 -18.08 4.70
N LYS A 113 14.98 -18.90 3.84
CA LYS A 113 14.38 -18.44 2.57
C LYS A 113 13.23 -17.45 2.79
N ASP A 114 12.34 -17.72 3.74
CA ASP A 114 11.21 -16.84 4.03
C ASP A 114 11.67 -15.54 4.71
N LEU A 115 12.66 -15.63 5.61
CA LEU A 115 13.29 -14.46 6.22
C LEU A 115 13.96 -13.55 5.16
N LEU A 116 14.65 -14.15 4.18
CA LEU A 116 15.26 -13.41 3.08
C LEU A 116 14.19 -12.72 2.20
N ILE A 117 13.08 -13.39 1.89
CA ILE A 117 11.97 -12.78 1.14
C ILE A 117 11.37 -11.60 1.92
N MET A 118 11.17 -11.73 3.24
CA MET A 118 10.72 -10.61 4.07
C MET A 118 11.72 -9.44 4.07
N GLY A 119 13.03 -9.75 4.03
CA GLY A 119 14.09 -8.76 3.83
C GLY A 119 13.99 -8.06 2.47
N GLU A 120 13.70 -8.80 1.39
CA GLU A 120 13.48 -8.22 0.06
C GLU A 120 12.26 -7.29 0.05
N ILE A 121 11.19 -7.62 0.77
CA ILE A 121 10.01 -6.73 0.89
C ILE A 121 10.39 -5.39 1.54
N ALA A 122 11.20 -5.43 2.61
CA ALA A 122 11.66 -4.22 3.28
C ALA A 122 12.64 -3.41 2.40
N TRP A 123 13.44 -4.09 1.58
CA TRP A 123 14.37 -3.44 0.64
C TRP A 123 13.66 -2.75 -0.55
N LEU A 124 12.46 -3.20 -0.90
CA LEU A 124 11.68 -2.67 -2.02
C LEU A 124 10.87 -1.39 -1.70
N GLU A 125 10.70 -1.04 -0.42
CA GLU A 125 10.12 0.25 0.02
C GLU A 125 11.17 1.36 -0.02
#